data_AF-A0A353S9K0-F1
#
_entry.id   AF-A0A353S9K0-F1
#
_cell.length_a   1.000
_cell.length_b   1.000
_cell.length_c   1.000
_cell.angle_alpha   90.00
_cell.angle_beta   90.00
_cell.angle_gamma   90.00
#
_symmetry.space_group_name_H-M   'P 1'
#
loop_
_entity.id
_entity.type
_entity.pdbx_description
1 polymer ?
#
loop_
_entity_poly.entity_id
_entity_poly.type
_entity_poly.pdbx_seq_one_letter_code
_entity_poly.pdbx_strand_id
1 'polypeptide(L)'
;MKKHSIRLIFLAAAAATALSACKGKQTAEQPSPAPQPAAPVEQEPVLTYLPAVALYNPGALYKPDKDEEGLMVWNKSINCGTVLEAYSYSDSGVETKTAARMVKNERQERQFVHVRYNGDDYWIQDITVALEAEPNVIVADDTFIYKKADIKSMTNTSIPFGSIIAVSPQNSDEKFTCISVDTEKETFREVYVKTENVGSGNDMTILALIAAIQGAKHEVLRNELTEALAHFGSSSTAVSDKKHELMTKVAPDVDTWITEETLPGIFGTDDDAQPQPEEGAY
;
A
#
# COMPACT_ATOMS: atom_id res chain seq x y z
N MET A 1 -16.10 -8.18 59.42
CA MET A 1 -15.77 -6.81 59.89
C MET A 1 -15.77 -5.88 58.68
N LYS A 2 -16.85 -5.07 58.50
CA LYS A 2 -16.84 -3.59 58.42
C LYS A 2 -15.78 -3.02 57.43
N LYS A 3 -16.08 -2.27 56.36
CA LYS A 3 -17.13 -1.27 56.14
C LYS A 3 -17.51 -1.13 54.65
N HIS A 4 -18.79 -0.85 54.40
CA HIS A 4 -19.37 -0.33 53.15
C HIS A 4 -19.13 1.17 53.02
N SER A 5 -19.05 1.67 51.78
CA SER A 5 -19.31 3.07 51.44
C SER A 5 -20.25 3.15 50.24
N ILE A 6 -21.51 3.44 50.55
CA ILE A 6 -22.62 3.76 49.65
C ILE A 6 -22.56 5.27 49.38
N ARG A 7 -22.76 5.71 48.12
CA ARG A 7 -23.20 7.08 47.83
C ARG A 7 -24.51 7.04 47.07
N LEU A 8 -25.57 7.33 47.83
CA LEU A 8 -26.90 7.72 47.40
C LEU A 8 -26.89 9.22 47.08
N ILE A 9 -27.45 9.63 45.95
CA ILE A 9 -28.01 10.98 45.78
C ILE A 9 -29.41 10.82 45.18
N PHE A 10 -30.41 11.09 46.04
CA PHE A 10 -31.78 11.41 45.67
C PHE A 10 -31.85 12.89 45.24
N LEU A 11 -32.64 13.24 44.24
CA LEU A 11 -33.91 13.97 44.46
C LEU A 11 -34.66 14.15 43.13
N ALA A 12 -35.91 13.70 43.12
CA ALA A 12 -36.95 14.09 42.18
C ALA A 12 -37.83 15.16 42.85
N ALA A 13 -38.39 16.09 42.08
CA ALA A 13 -39.66 16.74 42.41
C ALA A 13 -40.34 17.24 41.13
N ALA A 14 -41.60 16.89 41.01
CA ALA A 14 -42.46 17.08 39.86
C ALA A 14 -43.50 18.18 40.10
N ALA A 15 -44.00 18.77 38.99
CA ALA A 15 -45.35 19.30 38.77
C ALA A 15 -45.78 20.53 39.65
N ALA A 16 -46.72 21.41 39.29
CA ALA A 16 -47.83 21.34 38.35
C ALA A 16 -48.42 22.76 38.06
N THR A 17 -49.12 22.85 36.93
CA THR A 17 -50.39 23.58 36.65
C THR A 17 -50.50 25.12 36.64
N ALA A 18 -51.14 25.56 35.56
CA ALA A 18 -51.57 26.90 35.18
C ALA A 18 -52.80 27.43 35.95
N LEU A 19 -53.00 28.75 35.93
CA LEU A 19 -54.31 29.41 35.85
C LEU A 19 -54.23 30.76 35.11
N SER A 20 -55.19 30.97 34.20
CA SER A 20 -55.51 32.21 33.48
C SER A 20 -56.16 33.28 34.38
N ALA A 21 -55.96 34.57 34.07
CA ALA A 21 -57.04 35.56 33.87
C ALA A 21 -56.53 36.96 33.47
N CYS A 22 -57.32 37.62 32.61
CA CYS A 22 -57.06 38.83 31.82
C CYS A 22 -57.00 40.16 32.57
N LYS A 23 -56.18 41.12 32.08
CA LYS A 23 -56.60 42.50 31.70
C LYS A 23 -55.43 43.37 31.22
N GLY A 24 -55.68 44.15 30.16
CA GLY A 24 -55.14 45.52 30.06
C GLY A 24 -54.06 45.79 29.01
N LYS A 25 -54.50 46.09 27.78
CA LYS A 25 -54.03 47.20 26.91
C LYS A 25 -52.72 47.91 27.33
N GLN A 26 -51.66 47.74 26.54
CA GLN A 26 -50.86 48.84 25.94
C GLN A 26 -49.80 48.25 25.00
N THR A 27 -49.92 48.56 23.72
CA THR A 27 -48.88 48.34 22.72
C THR A 27 -47.70 49.25 23.05
N ALA A 28 -46.64 48.66 23.60
CA ALA A 28 -45.31 49.25 23.63
C ALA A 28 -44.47 48.46 22.63
N GLU A 29 -43.93 49.16 21.64
CA GLU A 29 -43.05 48.64 20.59
C GLU A 29 -41.77 48.12 21.26
N GLN A 30 -41.67 46.80 21.36
CA GLN A 30 -40.53 46.11 21.95
C GLN A 30 -39.36 46.19 20.96
N PRO A 31 -38.19 46.72 21.33
CA PRO A 31 -37.03 46.72 20.45
C PRO A 31 -36.66 45.27 20.13
N SER A 32 -36.49 45.00 18.83
CA SER A 32 -36.09 43.70 18.30
C SER A 32 -34.88 43.17 19.08
N PRO A 33 -34.91 41.92 19.59
CA PRO A 33 -33.75 41.33 20.23
C PRO A 33 -32.60 41.31 19.22
N ALA A 34 -31.45 41.83 19.63
CA ALA A 34 -30.22 41.76 18.84
C ALA A 34 -30.00 40.31 18.37
N PRO A 35 -29.56 40.09 17.12
CA PRO A 35 -29.30 38.76 16.59
C PRO A 35 -28.35 38.03 17.55
N GLN A 36 -28.85 36.95 18.17
CA GLN A 36 -27.99 36.05 18.93
C GLN A 36 -26.89 35.55 17.98
N PRO A 37 -25.62 35.56 18.39
CA PRO A 37 -24.57 34.90 17.63
C PRO A 37 -25.01 33.46 17.36
N ALA A 38 -25.08 33.07 16.09
CA ALA A 38 -25.36 31.70 15.71
C ALA A 38 -24.41 30.80 16.50
N ALA A 39 -24.96 29.77 17.16
CA ALA A 39 -24.14 28.75 17.80
C ALA A 39 -23.11 28.23 16.77
N PRO A 40 -21.86 27.99 17.17
CA PRO A 40 -20.87 27.41 16.28
C PRO A 40 -21.48 26.15 15.66
N VAL A 41 -21.60 26.11 14.34
CA VAL A 41 -22.07 24.93 13.63
C VAL A 41 -21.02 23.86 13.88
N GLU A 42 -21.38 22.88 14.70
CA GLU A 42 -20.57 21.69 14.97
C GLU A 42 -20.46 20.95 13.63
N GLN A 43 -19.32 21.08 12.96
CA GLN A 43 -19.07 20.43 11.68
C GLN A 43 -18.97 18.92 11.93
N GLU A 44 -19.83 18.14 11.27
CA GLU A 44 -19.75 16.68 11.36
C GLU A 44 -18.38 16.20 10.85
N PRO A 45 -17.78 15.19 11.51
CA PRO A 45 -16.48 14.68 11.10
C PRO A 45 -16.57 14.10 9.69
N VAL A 46 -15.71 14.61 8.80
CA VAL A 46 -15.65 14.15 7.41
C VAL A 46 -14.70 12.98 7.32
N LEU A 47 -15.18 11.84 6.83
CA LEU A 47 -14.35 10.67 6.54
C LEU A 47 -13.49 10.94 5.30
N THR A 48 -12.19 10.69 5.45
CA THR A 48 -11.16 10.79 4.41
C THR A 48 -10.31 9.53 4.38
N TYR A 49 -9.54 9.35 3.31
CA TYR A 49 -8.62 8.22 3.15
C TYR A 49 -7.19 8.74 3.04
N LEU A 50 -6.29 8.19 3.86
CA LEU A 50 -4.86 8.49 3.81
C LEU A 50 -4.12 7.32 3.14
N PRO A 51 -3.17 7.59 2.23
CA PRO A 51 -2.36 6.53 1.65
C PRO A 51 -1.51 5.88 2.74
N ALA A 52 -1.44 4.56 2.73
CA ALA A 52 -0.65 3.79 3.68
C ALA A 52 0.09 2.66 2.97
N VAL A 53 1.27 2.29 3.46
CA VAL A 53 2.13 1.26 2.85
C VAL A 53 2.40 0.16 3.85
N ALA A 54 2.13 -1.08 3.45
CA ALA A 54 2.50 -2.25 4.23
C ALA A 54 4.02 -2.46 4.23
N LEU A 55 4.62 -2.59 5.41
CA LEU A 55 6.08 -2.68 5.58
C LEU A 55 6.59 -4.12 5.64
N TYR A 56 5.75 -5.07 6.06
CA TYR A 56 6.15 -6.45 6.32
C TYR A 56 5.89 -7.36 5.12
N ASN A 57 6.71 -8.41 4.96
CA ASN A 57 6.50 -9.47 3.98
C ASN A 57 6.53 -10.89 4.61
N PRO A 58 5.43 -11.65 4.59
CA PRO A 58 4.08 -11.21 4.22
C PRO A 58 3.48 -10.30 5.31
N GLY A 59 2.85 -9.20 4.90
CA GLY A 59 1.97 -8.41 5.74
C GLY A 59 0.66 -9.14 6.01
N ALA A 60 -0.01 -8.80 7.11
CA ALA A 60 -1.22 -9.47 7.56
C ALA A 60 -2.39 -8.49 7.72
N LEU A 61 -3.49 -8.78 7.04
CA LEU A 61 -4.78 -8.11 7.18
C LEU A 61 -5.72 -8.97 8.03
N TYR A 62 -6.43 -8.31 8.92
CA TYR A 62 -7.27 -8.91 9.95
C TYR A 62 -8.73 -8.48 9.78
N LYS A 63 -9.64 -9.30 10.29
CA LYS A 63 -11.03 -8.93 10.51
C LYS A 63 -11.42 -9.23 11.95
N PRO A 64 -12.39 -8.49 12.52
CA PRO A 64 -12.95 -8.87 13.82
C PRO A 64 -13.47 -10.31 13.77
N ASP A 65 -13.22 -11.04 14.85
CA ASP A 65 -13.86 -12.34 15.05
C ASP A 65 -15.39 -12.16 15.15
N LYS A 66 -16.15 -13.14 14.67
CA LYS A 66 -17.62 -13.09 14.69
C LYS A 66 -18.20 -13.56 16.02
N ASP A 67 -17.44 -14.39 16.74
CA ASP A 67 -17.86 -15.12 17.92
C ASP A 67 -17.21 -14.57 19.21
N GLU A 68 -16.06 -13.88 19.11
CA GLU A 68 -15.35 -13.27 20.23
C GLU A 68 -15.08 -11.77 20.05
N GLU A 69 -15.76 -10.94 20.84
CA GLU A 69 -15.59 -9.48 20.80
C GLU A 69 -14.16 -9.07 21.20
N GLY A 70 -13.61 -8.11 20.44
CA GLY A 70 -12.27 -7.59 20.66
C GLY A 70 -11.14 -8.52 20.22
N LEU A 71 -11.46 -9.63 19.53
CA LEU A 71 -10.48 -10.50 18.87
C LEU A 71 -10.36 -10.15 17.38
N MET A 72 -9.13 -10.13 16.89
CA MET A 72 -8.76 -9.98 15.50
C MET A 72 -8.23 -11.30 14.96
N VAL A 73 -8.86 -11.78 13.88
CA VAL A 73 -8.45 -13.01 13.20
C VAL A 73 -7.77 -12.65 11.90
N TRP A 74 -6.64 -13.31 11.65
CA TRP A 74 -5.95 -13.22 10.36
C TRP A 74 -6.93 -13.60 9.24
N ASN A 75 -6.97 -12.79 8.18
CA ASN A 75 -7.87 -13.00 7.06
C ASN A 75 -7.13 -13.12 5.73
N LYS A 76 -6.15 -12.25 5.48
CA LYS A 76 -5.45 -12.17 4.19
C LYS A 76 -4.00 -11.76 4.37
N SER A 77 -3.13 -12.27 3.51
CA SER A 77 -1.74 -11.83 3.40
C SER A 77 -1.56 -10.86 2.24
N ILE A 78 -0.70 -9.86 2.44
CA ILE A 78 -0.30 -8.88 1.43
C ILE A 78 1.22 -8.78 1.36
N ASN A 79 1.76 -8.28 0.26
CA ASN A 79 3.19 -8.09 0.10
C ASN A 79 3.65 -6.75 0.71
N CYS A 80 4.91 -6.66 1.11
CA CYS A 80 5.53 -5.37 1.41
C CYS A 80 5.42 -4.43 0.20
N GLY A 81 5.20 -3.13 0.45
CA GLY A 81 4.94 -2.13 -0.58
C GLY A 81 3.50 -2.05 -1.07
N THR A 82 2.60 -2.92 -0.58
CA THR A 82 1.17 -2.83 -0.91
C THR A 82 0.59 -1.51 -0.39
N VAL A 83 -0.03 -0.75 -1.30
CA VAL A 83 -0.76 0.48 -0.97
C VAL A 83 -2.13 0.14 -0.39
N LEU A 84 -2.47 0.80 0.70
CA LEU A 84 -3.70 0.67 1.46
C LEU A 84 -4.31 2.07 1.64
N GLU A 85 -5.61 2.13 1.92
CA GLU A 85 -6.30 3.38 2.23
C GLU A 85 -6.72 3.37 3.70
N ALA A 86 -6.01 4.11 4.54
CA ALA A 86 -6.34 4.21 5.96
C ALA A 86 -7.53 5.14 6.17
N TYR A 87 -8.52 4.67 6.94
CA TYR A 87 -9.66 5.49 7.34
C TYR A 87 -9.18 6.60 8.27
N SER A 88 -9.52 7.86 7.97
CA SER A 88 -9.15 9.02 8.78
C SER A 88 -10.29 10.02 8.86
N TYR A 89 -10.57 10.51 10.06
CA TYR A 89 -11.59 11.54 10.30
C TYR A 89 -10.91 12.90 10.55
N SER A 90 -11.53 13.98 10.06
CA SER A 90 -10.97 15.34 10.11
C SER A 90 -10.65 15.85 11.51
N ASP A 91 -11.31 15.33 12.54
CA ASP A 91 -11.21 15.74 13.93
C ASP A 91 -10.37 14.78 14.80
N SER A 92 -10.39 13.48 14.50
CA SER A 92 -9.73 12.45 15.32
C SER A 92 -8.50 11.80 14.67
N GLY A 93 -8.23 12.10 13.40
CA GLY A 93 -7.18 11.46 12.63
C GLY A 93 -7.51 10.02 12.25
N VAL A 94 -6.47 9.19 12.10
CA VAL A 94 -6.59 7.81 11.64
C VAL A 94 -7.38 6.95 12.62
N GLU A 95 -8.33 6.19 12.08
CA GLU A 95 -9.14 5.26 12.85
C GLU A 95 -8.27 4.10 13.35
N THR A 96 -8.11 4.05 14.67
CA THR A 96 -7.38 2.96 15.32
C THR A 96 -8.22 2.33 16.42
N LYS A 97 -7.90 1.07 16.74
CA LYS A 97 -8.43 0.43 17.94
C LYS A 97 -7.45 -0.56 18.53
N THR A 98 -7.58 -0.77 19.83
CA THR A 98 -6.88 -1.83 20.53
C THR A 98 -7.74 -3.09 20.47
N ALA A 99 -7.16 -4.18 19.97
CA ALA A 99 -7.79 -5.48 19.93
C ALA A 99 -6.73 -6.56 20.19
N ALA A 100 -7.17 -7.75 20.52
CA ALA A 100 -6.26 -8.86 20.68
C ALA A 100 -6.11 -9.67 19.39
N ARG A 101 -4.97 -10.32 19.23
CA ARG A 101 -4.79 -11.42 18.28
C ARG A 101 -4.22 -12.64 18.99
N MET A 102 -4.52 -13.83 18.48
CA MET A 102 -3.93 -15.06 18.99
C MET A 102 -2.54 -15.26 18.40
N VAL A 103 -1.54 -15.49 19.27
CA VAL A 103 -0.18 -15.88 18.89
C VAL A 103 0.21 -17.08 19.74
N LYS A 104 0.39 -18.26 19.12
CA LYS A 104 0.74 -19.50 19.84
C LYS A 104 -0.18 -19.79 21.03
N ASN A 105 -1.49 -19.60 20.85
CA ASN A 105 -2.53 -19.75 21.89
C ASN A 105 -2.51 -18.70 23.02
N GLU A 106 -1.71 -17.65 22.90
CA GLU A 106 -1.71 -16.52 23.82
C GLU A 106 -2.42 -15.32 23.19
N ARG A 107 -3.28 -14.66 23.98
CA ARG A 107 -3.95 -13.43 23.60
C ARG A 107 -2.97 -12.28 23.73
N GLN A 108 -2.66 -11.62 22.61
CA GLN A 108 -1.76 -10.47 22.58
C GLN A 108 -2.50 -9.22 22.12
N GLU A 109 -2.61 -8.23 22.99
CA GLU A 109 -3.18 -6.93 22.63
C GLU A 109 -2.23 -6.15 21.73
N ARG A 110 -2.79 -5.57 20.67
CA ARG A 110 -2.10 -4.75 19.68
C ARG A 110 -2.99 -3.61 19.27
N GLN A 111 -2.35 -2.55 18.79
CA GLN A 111 -3.06 -1.47 18.11
C GLN A 111 -3.22 -1.85 16.64
N PHE A 112 -4.41 -1.60 16.12
CA PHE A 112 -4.75 -1.83 14.73
C PHE A 112 -5.22 -0.53 14.10
N VAL A 113 -4.89 -0.36 12.82
CA VAL A 113 -5.36 0.71 11.93
C VAL A 113 -6.44 0.14 11.03
N HIS A 114 -7.54 0.87 10.87
CA HIS A 114 -8.60 0.53 9.93
C HIS A 114 -8.17 0.91 8.51
N VAL A 115 -8.18 -0.05 7.60
CA VAL A 115 -7.71 0.13 6.22
C VAL A 115 -8.67 -0.49 5.21
N ARG A 116 -8.76 0.12 4.04
CA ARG A 116 -9.42 -0.46 2.86
C ARG A 116 -8.36 -1.01 1.91
N TYR A 117 -8.63 -2.20 1.38
CA TYR A 117 -7.79 -2.86 0.39
C TYR A 117 -8.68 -3.55 -0.66
N ASN A 118 -8.50 -3.17 -1.94
CA ASN A 118 -9.32 -3.65 -3.06
C ASN A 118 -10.83 -3.51 -2.82
N GLY A 119 -11.25 -2.41 -2.18
CA GLY A 119 -12.66 -2.11 -1.90
C GLY A 119 -13.26 -2.81 -0.67
N ASP A 120 -12.51 -3.67 0.01
CA ASP A 120 -12.91 -4.34 1.23
C ASP A 120 -12.24 -3.73 2.47
N ASP A 121 -12.92 -3.81 3.61
CA ASP A 121 -12.43 -3.32 4.89
C ASP A 121 -11.64 -4.38 5.68
N TYR A 122 -10.51 -3.95 6.23
CA TYR A 122 -9.60 -4.77 7.03
C TYR A 122 -8.96 -3.95 8.15
N TRP A 123 -8.31 -4.67 9.07
CA TRP A 123 -7.46 -4.09 10.10
C TRP A 123 -6.02 -4.55 9.90
N ILE A 124 -5.06 -3.66 10.09
CA ILE A 124 -3.62 -3.97 10.02
C ILE A 124 -2.95 -3.52 11.32
N GLN A 125 -1.93 -4.23 11.79
CA GLN A 125 -1.19 -3.79 12.98
C GLN A 125 -0.45 -2.49 12.65
N ASP A 126 -0.56 -1.50 13.54
CA ASP A 126 0.10 -0.19 13.42
C ASP A 126 1.61 -0.32 13.13
N ILE A 127 2.28 -1.24 13.84
CA ILE A 127 3.70 -1.53 13.70
C ILE A 127 4.09 -2.13 12.33
N THR A 128 3.11 -2.57 11.52
CA THR A 128 3.36 -3.15 10.20
C THR A 128 2.97 -2.26 9.02
N VAL A 129 2.52 -1.02 9.30
CA VAL A 129 2.07 -0.07 8.29
C VAL A 129 2.73 1.31 8.49
N ALA A 130 3.09 1.97 7.40
CA ALA A 130 3.46 3.38 7.37
C ALA A 130 2.28 4.20 6.83
N LEU A 131 1.90 5.25 7.55
CA LEU A 131 0.81 6.15 7.18
C LEU A 131 1.35 7.34 6.39
N GLU A 132 0.50 7.93 5.55
CA GLU A 132 0.82 9.07 4.68
C GLU A 132 2.09 8.82 3.85
N ALA A 133 2.18 7.60 3.31
CA ALA A 133 3.39 7.11 2.68
C ALA A 133 3.15 6.56 1.27
N GLU A 134 4.22 6.54 0.48
CA GLU A 134 4.25 6.00 -0.89
C GLU A 134 5.30 4.88 -1.00
N PRO A 135 5.02 3.81 -1.77
CA PRO A 135 5.97 2.72 -1.94
C PRO A 135 7.05 3.09 -2.95
N ASN A 136 8.30 2.95 -2.52
CA ASN A 136 9.48 3.23 -3.32
C ASN A 136 10.50 2.09 -3.15
N VAL A 137 11.64 2.21 -3.85
CA VAL A 137 12.69 1.20 -3.82
C VAL A 137 14.07 1.83 -3.66
N ILE A 138 14.98 1.16 -2.98
CA ILE A 138 16.39 1.57 -2.94
C ILE A 138 17.08 1.20 -4.25
N VAL A 139 17.74 2.17 -4.87
CA VAL A 139 18.41 2.02 -6.18
C VAL A 139 19.93 2.20 -6.11
N ALA A 140 20.51 2.26 -4.91
CA ALA A 140 21.96 2.33 -4.70
C ALA A 140 22.42 1.33 -3.64
N ASP A 141 23.53 0.63 -3.91
CA ASP A 141 24.09 -0.40 -3.02
C ASP A 141 24.61 0.17 -1.68
N ASP A 142 25.09 1.42 -1.68
CA ASP A 142 25.67 2.07 -0.50
C ASP A 142 24.67 2.99 0.22
N THR A 143 23.44 2.52 0.43
CA THR A 143 22.41 3.32 1.09
C THR A 143 22.48 3.18 2.60
N PHE A 144 22.95 4.22 3.28
CA PHE A 144 23.00 4.27 4.75
C PHE A 144 21.79 4.99 5.34
N ILE A 145 21.38 4.55 6.54
CA ILE A 145 20.35 5.21 7.33
C ILE A 145 20.95 6.41 8.07
N TYR A 146 20.22 7.51 8.07
CA TYR A 146 20.48 8.73 8.83
C TYR A 146 19.35 8.93 9.85
N LYS A 147 19.70 9.34 11.09
CA LYS A 147 18.69 9.60 12.14
C LYS A 147 17.93 10.90 11.93
N LYS A 148 18.48 11.80 11.12
CA LYS A 148 17.93 13.12 10.76
C LYS A 148 18.28 13.39 9.30
N ALA A 149 17.64 14.39 8.69
CA ALA A 149 18.03 14.95 7.40
C ALA A 149 19.36 15.74 7.49
N ASP A 150 20.44 15.07 7.91
CA ASP A 150 21.79 15.64 8.08
C ASP A 150 22.85 14.54 7.89
N ILE A 151 23.87 14.84 7.08
CA ILE A 151 24.99 13.95 6.78
C ILE A 151 25.76 13.52 8.03
N LYS A 152 25.76 14.32 9.10
CA LYS A 152 26.43 13.99 10.37
C LYS A 152 25.66 12.95 11.21
N SER A 153 24.41 12.68 10.86
CA SER A 153 23.55 11.75 11.60
C SER A 153 23.54 10.32 11.02
N MET A 154 24.49 10.04 10.12
CA MET A 154 24.66 8.74 9.49
C MET A 154 24.89 7.65 10.53
N THR A 155 24.30 6.49 10.28
CA THR A 155 24.48 5.28 11.06
C THR A 155 25.34 4.27 10.29
N ASN A 156 25.75 3.19 10.96
CA ASN A 156 26.44 2.07 10.30
C ASN A 156 25.47 1.03 9.72
N THR A 157 24.17 1.34 9.69
CA THR A 157 23.15 0.47 9.11
C THR A 157 22.93 0.86 7.65
N SER A 158 23.11 -0.11 6.75
CA SER A 158 22.78 0.03 5.34
C SER A 158 21.48 -0.67 4.99
N ILE A 159 20.81 -0.17 3.97
CA ILE A 159 19.64 -0.77 3.35
C ILE A 159 20.07 -1.35 1.99
N PRO A 160 19.84 -2.64 1.73
CA PRO A 160 20.23 -3.25 0.46
C PRO A 160 19.54 -2.63 -0.75
N PHE A 161 20.24 -2.60 -1.88
CA PHE A 161 19.64 -2.33 -3.18
C PHE A 161 18.42 -3.23 -3.44
N GLY A 162 17.36 -2.65 -4.01
CA GLY A 162 16.11 -3.35 -4.29
C GLY A 162 15.17 -3.50 -3.10
N SER A 163 15.55 -3.02 -1.92
CA SER A 163 14.65 -3.01 -0.76
C SER A 163 13.46 -2.10 -1.02
N ILE A 164 12.25 -2.62 -0.80
CA ILE A 164 11.01 -1.83 -0.83
C ILE A 164 10.94 -1.02 0.46
N ILE A 165 10.62 0.25 0.33
CA ILE A 165 10.54 1.23 1.41
C ILE A 165 9.23 2.01 1.32
N ALA A 166 8.74 2.52 2.44
CA ALA A 166 7.66 3.48 2.48
C ALA A 166 8.23 4.89 2.67
N VAL A 167 8.06 5.78 1.70
CA VAL A 167 8.51 7.16 1.76
C VAL A 167 7.41 8.02 2.37
N SER A 168 7.76 8.90 3.31
CA SER A 168 6.87 9.92 3.86
C SER A 168 7.22 11.29 3.23
N PRO A 169 6.50 11.74 2.18
CA PRO A 169 6.89 12.93 1.42
C PRO A 169 6.88 14.21 2.27
N GLN A 170 5.93 14.33 3.21
CA GLN A 170 5.77 15.50 4.07
C GLN A 170 6.99 15.77 4.97
N ASN A 171 7.76 14.71 5.29
CA ASN A 171 8.93 14.76 6.17
C ASN A 171 10.25 14.73 5.39
N SER A 172 10.20 14.78 4.06
CA SER A 172 11.35 14.70 3.17
C SER A 172 11.79 16.08 2.67
N ASP A 173 13.06 16.21 2.31
CA ASP A 173 13.61 17.38 1.64
C ASP A 173 14.35 17.00 0.34
N GLU A 174 14.96 17.99 -0.31
CA GLU A 174 15.66 17.79 -1.59
C GLU A 174 16.85 16.81 -1.50
N LYS A 175 17.46 16.66 -0.33
CA LYS A 175 18.68 15.86 -0.11
C LYS A 175 18.43 14.56 0.63
N PHE A 176 17.44 14.55 1.52
CA PHE A 176 17.10 13.42 2.36
C PHE A 176 15.62 13.08 2.25
N THR A 177 15.35 11.80 2.01
CA THR A 177 14.01 11.24 1.99
C THR A 177 13.74 10.56 3.33
N CYS A 178 12.63 10.91 3.97
CA CYS A 178 12.13 10.24 5.17
C CYS A 178 11.43 8.94 4.76
N ILE A 179 11.82 7.84 5.40
CA ILE A 179 11.39 6.49 5.06
C ILE A 179 11.04 5.69 6.31
N SER A 180 10.19 4.69 6.09
CA SER A 180 10.03 3.53 6.97
C SER A 180 10.33 2.27 6.18
N VAL A 181 11.03 1.32 6.80
CA VAL A 181 11.49 0.09 6.15
C VAL A 181 11.55 -1.04 7.17
N ASP A 182 11.11 -2.22 6.76
CA ASP A 182 11.37 -3.44 7.50
C ASP A 182 12.58 -4.16 6.91
N THR A 183 13.55 -4.49 7.76
CA THR A 183 14.73 -5.26 7.39
C THR A 183 14.74 -6.58 8.16
N GLU A 184 15.58 -7.53 7.76
CA GLU A 184 15.73 -8.80 8.49
C GLU A 184 16.12 -8.63 9.97
N LYS A 185 16.73 -7.49 10.33
CA LYS A 185 17.25 -7.23 11.67
C LYS A 185 16.31 -6.38 12.51
N GLU A 186 15.68 -5.38 11.88
CA GLU A 186 14.94 -4.34 12.58
C GLU A 186 14.00 -3.60 11.61
N THR A 187 12.87 -3.15 12.15
CA THR A 187 11.99 -2.19 11.47
C THR A 187 12.41 -0.78 11.83
N PHE A 188 12.78 0.02 10.84
CA PHE A 188 13.07 1.44 11.00
C PHE A 188 11.85 2.26 10.63
N ARG A 189 11.53 3.26 11.45
CA ARG A 189 10.43 4.20 11.21
C ARG A 189 10.96 5.62 11.23
N GLU A 190 10.49 6.41 10.28
CA GLU A 190 10.80 7.85 10.16
C GLU A 190 12.32 8.12 10.25
N VAL A 191 13.09 7.31 9.53
CA VAL A 191 14.53 7.50 9.34
C VAL A 191 14.79 8.10 7.97
N TYR A 192 16.03 8.52 7.71
CA TYR A 192 16.36 9.25 6.49
C TYR A 192 17.37 8.48 5.65
N VAL A 193 17.22 8.58 4.33
CA VAL A 193 18.23 8.15 3.34
C VAL A 193 18.47 9.30 2.38
N LYS A 194 19.56 9.28 1.63
CA LYS A 194 19.76 10.28 0.57
C LYS A 194 18.71 10.12 -0.52
N THR A 195 18.13 11.23 -0.95
CA THR A 195 17.09 11.26 -1.99
C THR A 195 17.57 10.65 -3.32
N GLU A 196 18.84 10.86 -3.67
CA GLU A 196 19.45 10.29 -4.88
C GLU A 196 19.51 8.74 -4.89
N ASN A 197 19.34 8.09 -3.74
CA ASN A 197 19.37 6.63 -3.60
C ASN A 197 17.98 5.99 -3.70
N VAL A 198 16.92 6.79 -3.84
CA VAL A 198 15.53 6.32 -3.84
C VAL A 198 14.98 6.37 -5.26
N GLY A 199 14.55 5.21 -5.76
CA GLY A 199 13.81 5.08 -7.01
C GLY A 199 12.31 5.05 -6.78
N SER A 200 11.53 5.47 -7.77
CA SER A 200 10.07 5.49 -7.74
C SER A 200 9.48 4.97 -9.05
N GLY A 201 8.17 4.71 -9.06
CA GLY A 201 7.42 4.36 -10.27
C GLY A 201 7.99 3.17 -11.05
N ASN A 202 8.52 3.45 -12.24
CA ASN A 202 9.07 2.41 -13.12
C ASN A 202 10.25 1.67 -12.50
N ASP A 203 11.08 2.32 -11.69
CA ASP A 203 12.26 1.68 -11.09
C ASP A 203 11.82 0.50 -10.18
N MET A 204 10.74 0.69 -9.43
CA MET A 204 10.14 -0.37 -8.60
C MET A 204 9.56 -1.50 -9.47
N THR A 205 8.86 -1.14 -10.55
CA THR A 205 8.27 -2.13 -11.48
C THR A 205 9.35 -2.97 -12.15
N ILE A 206 10.44 -2.33 -12.62
CA ILE A 206 11.58 -2.98 -13.25
C ILE A 206 12.24 -3.96 -12.28
N LEU A 207 12.50 -3.55 -11.04
CA LEU A 207 13.13 -4.42 -10.05
C LEU A 207 12.23 -5.59 -9.64
N ALA A 208 10.92 -5.37 -9.55
CA ALA A 208 9.95 -6.45 -9.32
C ALA A 208 9.94 -7.46 -10.48
N LEU A 209 9.97 -7.00 -11.73
CA LEU A 209 10.05 -7.86 -12.91
C LEU A 209 11.37 -8.63 -12.95
N ILE A 210 12.51 -7.99 -12.68
CA ILE A 210 13.82 -8.64 -12.59
C ILE A 210 13.79 -9.78 -11.57
N ALA A 211 13.25 -9.53 -10.36
CA ALA A 211 13.12 -10.56 -9.34
C ALA A 211 12.20 -11.70 -9.78
N ALA A 212 11.08 -11.39 -10.44
CA ALA A 212 10.15 -12.40 -10.96
C ALA A 212 10.80 -13.27 -12.06
N ILE A 213 11.55 -12.67 -12.98
CA ILE A 213 12.28 -13.38 -14.06
C ILE A 213 13.30 -14.34 -13.46
N GLN A 214 14.08 -13.88 -12.48
CA GLN A 214 15.10 -14.70 -11.80
C GLN A 214 14.48 -15.85 -11.00
N GLY A 215 13.29 -15.65 -10.42
CA GLY A 215 12.54 -16.68 -9.71
C GLY A 215 11.72 -17.62 -10.61
N ALA A 216 11.50 -17.27 -11.88
CA ALA A 216 10.66 -18.02 -12.79
C ALA A 216 11.31 -19.36 -13.15
N LYS A 217 10.62 -20.45 -12.79
CA LYS A 217 11.03 -21.83 -13.10
C LYS A 217 10.73 -22.23 -14.55
N HIS A 218 9.69 -21.63 -15.14
CA HIS A 218 9.23 -21.94 -16.48
C HIS A 218 9.80 -20.92 -17.48
N GLU A 219 10.38 -21.43 -18.56
CA GLU A 219 11.00 -20.62 -19.61
C GLU A 219 9.99 -19.71 -20.31
N VAL A 220 8.78 -20.23 -20.61
CA VAL A 220 7.71 -19.42 -21.23
C VAL A 220 7.40 -18.19 -20.37
N LEU A 221 7.17 -18.37 -19.08
CA LEU A 221 6.92 -17.26 -18.16
C LEU A 221 8.12 -16.32 -18.07
N ARG A 222 9.35 -16.86 -18.06
CA ARG A 222 10.58 -16.06 -18.04
C ARG A 222 10.66 -15.16 -19.28
N ASN A 223 10.36 -15.69 -20.46
CA ASN A 223 10.39 -14.97 -21.72
C ASN A 223 9.30 -13.88 -21.75
N GLU A 224 8.06 -14.21 -21.37
CA GLU A 224 6.96 -13.25 -21.28
C GLU A 224 7.29 -12.08 -20.33
N LEU A 225 7.85 -12.36 -19.16
CA LEU A 225 8.26 -11.33 -18.20
C LEU A 225 9.44 -10.49 -18.72
N THR A 226 10.33 -11.10 -19.51
CA THR A 226 11.50 -10.42 -20.09
C THR A 226 11.08 -9.48 -21.22
N GLU A 227 10.12 -9.91 -22.04
CA GLU A 227 9.46 -9.05 -23.03
C GLU A 227 8.76 -7.87 -22.35
N ALA A 228 7.98 -8.13 -21.29
CA ALA A 228 7.34 -7.07 -20.50
C ALA A 228 8.36 -6.08 -19.93
N LEU A 229 9.49 -6.57 -19.40
CA LEU A 229 10.58 -5.76 -18.87
C LEU A 229 11.19 -4.82 -19.93
N ALA A 230 11.26 -5.24 -21.19
CA ALA A 230 11.81 -4.43 -22.28
C ALA A 230 11.08 -3.09 -22.43
N HIS A 231 9.77 -3.05 -22.17
CA HIS A 231 8.92 -1.87 -22.33
C HIS A 231 9.10 -0.78 -21.27
N PHE A 232 9.77 -1.06 -20.15
CA PHE A 232 9.94 -0.07 -19.07
C PHE A 232 11.29 0.65 -19.15
N GLY A 233 11.26 1.98 -19.17
CA GLY A 233 12.44 2.83 -18.95
C GLY A 233 12.64 3.12 -17.46
N SER A 234 13.89 3.22 -17.02
CA SER A 234 14.28 3.55 -15.64
C SER A 234 14.84 4.96 -15.57
N SER A 235 14.56 5.67 -14.47
CA SER A 235 15.23 6.94 -14.16
C SER A 235 16.59 6.73 -13.49
N SER A 236 16.76 5.59 -12.81
CA SER A 236 18.02 5.22 -12.19
C SER A 236 18.96 4.55 -13.20
N THR A 237 20.22 5.00 -13.24
CA THR A 237 21.27 4.34 -14.04
C THR A 237 21.56 2.95 -13.51
N ALA A 238 21.67 2.78 -12.19
CA ALA A 238 21.92 1.46 -11.57
C ALA A 238 20.82 0.44 -11.90
N VAL A 239 19.55 0.86 -11.91
CA VAL A 239 18.43 -0.02 -12.30
C VAL A 239 18.47 -0.30 -13.80
N SER A 240 18.83 0.67 -14.63
CA SER A 240 19.01 0.48 -16.07
C SER A 240 20.12 -0.53 -16.38
N ASP A 241 21.26 -0.42 -15.69
CA ASP A 241 22.39 -1.33 -15.84
C ASP A 241 22.01 -2.74 -15.43
N LYS A 242 21.27 -2.90 -14.32
CA LYS A 242 20.80 -4.21 -13.87
C LYS A 242 19.77 -4.83 -14.81
N LYS A 243 18.88 -4.01 -15.39
CA LYS A 243 18.00 -4.44 -16.49
C LYS A 243 18.84 -4.92 -17.68
N HIS A 244 19.82 -4.14 -18.13
CA HIS A 244 20.67 -4.49 -19.27
C HIS A 244 21.47 -5.79 -19.03
N GLU A 245 22.05 -5.95 -17.84
CA GLU A 245 22.73 -7.17 -17.43
C GLU A 245 21.80 -8.39 -17.48
N LEU A 246 20.56 -8.27 -17.01
CA LEU A 246 19.60 -9.37 -17.08
C LEU A 246 19.23 -9.68 -18.55
N MET A 247 18.95 -8.66 -19.36
CA MET A 247 18.58 -8.82 -20.76
C MET A 247 19.68 -9.49 -21.57
N THR A 248 20.95 -9.19 -21.30
CA THR A 248 22.10 -9.83 -21.97
C THR A 248 22.32 -11.27 -21.53
N LYS A 249 22.01 -11.62 -20.28
CA LYS A 249 22.10 -13.00 -19.75
C LYS A 249 20.94 -13.88 -20.17
N VAL A 250 19.74 -13.31 -20.30
CA VAL A 250 18.50 -14.03 -20.64
C VAL A 250 18.26 -14.06 -22.14
N ALA A 251 18.93 -13.21 -22.92
CA ALA A 251 18.87 -13.29 -24.37
C ALA A 251 19.21 -14.72 -24.83
N PRO A 252 18.29 -15.42 -25.54
CA PRO A 252 18.70 -16.55 -26.36
C PRO A 252 19.70 -16.02 -27.39
N ASP A 253 20.56 -16.88 -27.95
CA ASP A 253 21.37 -16.56 -29.13
C ASP A 253 20.46 -15.91 -30.20
N VAL A 254 20.48 -14.57 -30.27
CA VAL A 254 19.62 -13.76 -31.16
C VAL A 254 20.05 -13.96 -32.63
N ASP A 255 21.06 -14.77 -32.89
CA ASP A 255 21.47 -15.20 -34.23
C ASP A 255 20.67 -16.39 -34.80
N THR A 256 19.70 -16.98 -34.06
CA THR A 256 18.97 -18.17 -34.55
C THR A 256 17.53 -17.92 -35.04
N TRP A 257 16.99 -16.69 -34.97
CA TRP A 257 15.58 -16.44 -35.34
C TRP A 257 15.35 -15.38 -36.41
N ILE A 258 16.40 -14.92 -37.09
CA ILE A 258 16.27 -14.18 -38.35
C ILE A 258 17.21 -14.79 -39.40
N THR A 259 16.85 -15.97 -39.90
CA THR A 259 17.09 -16.26 -41.31
C THR A 259 15.75 -16.45 -41.98
N GLU A 260 15.43 -15.49 -42.82
CA GLU A 260 14.36 -15.51 -43.81
C GLU A 260 14.68 -16.58 -44.88
N GLU A 261 14.86 -17.85 -44.48
CA GLU A 261 15.26 -18.91 -45.42
C GLU A 261 15.04 -20.34 -44.90
N THR A 262 13.87 -20.67 -44.35
CA THR A 262 13.42 -22.09 -44.28
C THR A 262 11.89 -22.22 -44.36
N LEU A 263 11.36 -22.01 -45.56
CA LEU A 263 10.16 -22.72 -46.00
C LEU A 263 10.43 -23.40 -47.34
N PRO A 264 10.93 -24.65 -47.36
CA PRO A 264 10.70 -25.52 -48.49
C PRO A 264 9.37 -26.27 -48.28
N GLY A 265 8.38 -25.96 -49.13
CA GLY A 265 7.39 -26.94 -49.57
C GLY A 265 6.20 -27.24 -48.65
N ILE A 266 5.25 -26.30 -48.55
CA ILE A 266 3.84 -26.63 -48.28
C ILE A 266 2.98 -26.03 -49.40
N PHE A 267 3.32 -26.36 -50.64
CA PHE A 267 2.39 -26.36 -51.76
C PHE A 267 2.76 -27.58 -52.60
N GLY A 268 2.07 -28.69 -52.33
CA GLY A 268 2.05 -29.81 -53.24
C GLY A 268 1.40 -29.34 -54.54
N THR A 269 2.20 -29.23 -55.59
CA THR A 269 1.68 -29.32 -56.96
C THR A 269 1.47 -30.80 -57.22
N ASP A 270 0.20 -31.20 -57.30
CA ASP A 270 -0.19 -32.51 -57.79
C ASP A 270 0.43 -32.74 -59.18
N ASP A 271 1.20 -33.82 -59.24
CA ASP A 271 1.66 -34.50 -60.43
C ASP A 271 0.45 -35.20 -61.06
N ASP A 272 0.14 -34.92 -62.33
CA ASP A 272 0.09 -35.97 -63.36
C ASP A 272 -0.47 -35.49 -64.71
N ALA A 273 0.11 -36.08 -65.75
CA ALA A 273 -0.39 -36.28 -67.11
C ALA A 273 -0.01 -35.26 -68.20
N GLN A 274 1.18 -35.48 -68.78
CA GLN A 274 1.37 -35.36 -70.23
C GLN A 274 1.86 -36.71 -70.79
N PRO A 275 1.21 -37.29 -71.82
CA PRO A 275 1.59 -38.58 -72.38
C PRO A 275 2.71 -38.46 -73.42
N GLN A 276 3.64 -39.41 -73.42
CA GLN A 276 4.56 -39.66 -74.54
C GLN A 276 3.92 -40.67 -75.51
N PRO A 277 4.14 -40.55 -76.83
CA PRO A 277 3.60 -41.47 -77.82
C PRO A 277 4.57 -42.65 -78.02
N GLU A 278 4.05 -43.88 -77.97
CA GLU A 278 4.74 -45.03 -78.56
C GLU A 278 4.06 -45.45 -79.85
N GLU A 279 4.84 -45.40 -80.92
CA GLU A 279 4.55 -45.98 -82.22
C GLU A 279 4.59 -47.51 -82.15
N GLY A 280 3.65 -48.16 -82.86
CA GLY A 280 3.90 -49.43 -83.52
C GLY A 280 2.94 -50.57 -83.21
N ALA A 281 1.99 -50.83 -84.11
CA ALA A 281 1.93 -52.04 -84.95
C ALA A 281 0.49 -52.42 -85.36
N TYR A 282 0.32 -52.52 -86.69
CA TYR A 282 -0.79 -53.07 -87.49
C TYR A 282 -2.05 -52.22 -87.70
#